data_AF-A0A964PSJ4-F1
#
_entry.id   AF-A0A964PSJ4-F1
#
_cell.length_a   1.000
_cell.length_b   1.000
_cell.length_c   1.000
_cell.angle_alpha   90.00
_cell.angle_beta   90.00
_cell.angle_gamma   90.00
#
_symmetry.space_group_name_H-M   'P 1'
#
loop_
_entity.id
_entity.type
_entity.pdbx_description
1 polymer ?
#
loop_
_entity_poly.entity_id
_entity_poly.type
_entity_poly.pdbx_seq_one_letter_code
_entity_poly.pdbx_strand_id
1 'polypeptide(L)'
;MSADGLVTTNLHVVSQLIHEPAKYRLELVGDDDLGVPASMVAIDVLHDLAIVRDQRPSAIYFSLLPNSLAQGTRLYSMGNPRDLGMTIIEGNYNGLLKSSRFERILFSGSLNPGMSGGPAFNQHGEVVGVNVTTGGEQLSFLVPAKQVQALVDKSRDQVPGSDFKAEIGRELVREAESFYLEREREPWRRERFGELLLPRDLSPALKC
;
A
#
# COMPACT_ATOMS: atom_id res chain seq x y z
N MET A 1 -5.84 -8.52 8.89
CA MET A 1 -6.02 -8.65 10.34
C MET A 1 -4.90 -9.54 10.88
N SER A 2 -4.58 -9.51 12.18
CA SER A 2 -3.65 -10.43 12.85
C SER A 2 -4.23 -10.82 14.22
N ALA A 3 -3.62 -11.81 14.89
CA ALA A 3 -4.06 -12.26 16.22
C ALA A 3 -4.13 -11.12 17.26
N ASP A 4 -3.27 -10.11 17.14
CA ASP A 4 -3.19 -8.97 18.06
C ASP A 4 -4.22 -7.87 17.76
N GLY A 5 -5.18 -8.12 16.85
CA GLY A 5 -6.21 -7.17 16.44
C GLY A 5 -5.74 -6.10 15.45
N LEU A 6 -4.54 -6.25 14.87
CA LEU A 6 -4.03 -5.29 13.89
C LEU A 6 -4.68 -5.51 12.52
N VAL A 7 -5.24 -4.45 11.95
CA VAL A 7 -5.87 -4.42 10.63
C VAL A 7 -5.09 -3.46 9.73
N THR A 8 -4.75 -3.92 8.53
CA THR A 8 -4.07 -3.11 7.52
C THR A 8 -5.10 -2.52 6.57
N THR A 9 -4.90 -1.27 6.18
CA THR A 9 -5.68 -0.57 5.14
C THR A 9 -4.76 0.41 4.40
N ASN A 10 -5.30 1.14 3.43
CA ASN A 10 -4.55 2.25 2.82
C ASN A 10 -4.59 3.51 3.67
N LEU A 11 -3.51 4.29 3.61
CA LEU A 11 -3.41 5.55 4.34
C LEU A 11 -4.46 6.56 3.86
N HIS A 12 -4.69 6.66 2.54
CA HIS A 12 -5.67 7.60 1.98
C HIS A 12 -7.09 7.36 2.51
N VAL A 13 -7.45 6.11 2.81
CA VAL A 13 -8.77 5.73 3.37
C VAL A 13 -8.99 6.34 4.75
N VAL A 14 -7.94 6.41 5.56
CA VAL A 14 -8.00 6.90 6.96
C VAL A 14 -7.41 8.32 7.13
N SER A 15 -6.98 8.95 6.04
CA SER A 15 -6.29 10.24 6.04
C SER A 15 -7.09 11.38 6.67
N GLN A 16 -8.42 11.39 6.50
CA GLN A 16 -9.30 12.39 7.08
C GLN A 16 -9.23 12.42 8.61
N LEU A 17 -9.09 11.25 9.25
CA LEU A 17 -8.90 11.16 10.70
C LEU A 17 -7.57 11.81 11.13
N ILE A 18 -6.51 11.66 10.34
CA ILE A 18 -5.20 12.24 10.65
C ILE A 18 -5.23 13.76 10.48
N HIS A 19 -5.92 14.26 9.46
CA HIS A 19 -6.00 15.69 9.18
C HIS A 19 -6.94 16.44 10.12
N GLU A 20 -8.08 15.82 10.48
CA GLU A 20 -9.16 16.44 11.24
C GLU A 20 -9.68 15.50 12.36
N PRO A 21 -8.84 15.16 13.36
CA PRO A 21 -9.17 14.16 14.39
C PRO A 21 -10.34 14.57 15.30
N ALA A 22 -10.70 15.86 15.33
CA ALA A 22 -11.85 16.35 16.08
C ALA A 22 -13.19 16.15 15.34
N LYS A 23 -13.17 15.87 14.03
CA LYS A 23 -14.38 15.73 13.20
C LYS A 23 -14.67 14.28 12.82
N TYR A 24 -13.63 13.48 12.64
CA TYR A 24 -13.74 12.11 12.17
C TYR A 24 -13.42 11.11 13.28
N ARG A 25 -14.02 9.93 13.19
CA ARG A 25 -13.70 8.76 14.01
C ARG A 25 -13.48 7.56 13.09
N LEU A 26 -12.77 6.56 13.60
CA LEU A 26 -12.54 5.32 12.87
C LEU A 26 -13.37 4.19 13.47
N GLU A 27 -14.07 3.47 12.61
CA GLU A 27 -14.86 2.30 12.96
C GLU A 27 -14.53 1.15 11.99
N LEU A 28 -14.48 -0.07 12.51
CA LEU A 28 -14.42 -1.30 11.73
C LEU A 28 -15.81 -1.91 11.69
N VAL A 29 -16.32 -2.12 10.48
CA VAL A 29 -17.65 -2.71 10.23
C VAL A 29 -17.44 -4.12 9.70
N GLY A 30 -18.01 -5.10 10.38
CA GLY A 30 -18.02 -6.51 9.96
C GLY A 30 -19.30 -6.87 9.21
N ASP A 31 -19.50 -8.18 9.01
CA ASP A 31 -20.69 -8.71 8.30
C ASP A 31 -22.02 -8.48 9.05
N ASP A 32 -21.95 -8.16 10.35
CA ASP A 32 -23.10 -7.84 11.20
C ASP A 32 -23.54 -6.37 11.11
N ASP A 33 -22.89 -5.57 10.26
CA ASP A 33 -23.05 -4.12 10.11
C ASP A 33 -22.82 -3.33 11.42
N LEU A 34 -22.23 -3.96 12.44
CA LEU A 34 -21.92 -3.30 13.70
C LEU A 34 -20.55 -2.64 13.62
N GLY A 35 -20.55 -1.31 13.61
CA GLY A 35 -19.35 -0.49 13.70
C GLY A 35 -18.70 -0.59 15.08
N VAL A 36 -17.44 -1.00 15.12
CA VAL A 36 -16.64 -1.04 16.36
C VAL A 36 -15.53 0.00 16.31
N PRO A 37 -15.35 0.81 17.37
CA PRO A 37 -14.30 1.80 17.42
C PRO A 37 -12.91 1.19 17.22
N ALA A 38 -12.11 1.82 16.37
CA ALA A 38 -10.72 1.45 16.14
C ALA A 38 -9.79 2.65 16.34
N SER A 39 -8.51 2.36 16.53
CA SER A 39 -7.47 3.38 16.73
C SER A 39 -6.34 3.20 15.74
N MET A 40 -5.74 4.31 15.32
CA MET A 40 -4.55 4.30 14.47
C MET A 40 -3.34 3.78 15.27
N VAL A 41 -2.54 2.92 14.64
CA VAL A 41 -1.34 2.34 15.25
C VAL A 41 -0.09 2.81 14.56
N ALA A 42 -0.03 2.70 13.23
CA ALA A 42 1.14 3.04 12.44
C ALA A 42 0.77 3.44 11.02
N ILE A 43 1.66 4.18 10.36
CA ILE A 43 1.52 4.59 8.97
C ILE A 43 2.82 4.41 8.19
N ASP A 44 2.65 4.23 6.88
CA ASP A 44 3.70 4.30 5.87
C ASP A 44 3.16 5.15 4.71
N VAL A 45 3.67 6.37 4.61
CA VAL A 45 3.22 7.33 3.62
C VAL A 45 3.68 6.96 2.22
N LEU A 46 4.86 6.36 2.11
CA LEU A 46 5.52 6.06 0.84
C LEU A 46 4.77 4.95 0.09
N HIS A 47 4.24 3.98 0.83
CA HIS A 47 3.50 2.85 0.28
C HIS A 47 1.98 2.99 0.40
N ASP A 48 1.47 4.10 0.93
CA ASP A 48 0.03 4.33 1.17
C ASP A 48 -0.57 3.21 2.05
N LEU A 49 0.06 2.92 3.18
CA LEU A 49 -0.41 1.92 4.14
C LEU A 49 -0.66 2.54 5.52
N ALA A 50 -1.65 1.99 6.21
CA ALA A 50 -1.93 2.27 7.60
C ALA A 50 -2.27 0.98 8.35
N ILE A 51 -1.90 0.93 9.62
CA ILE A 51 -2.32 -0.10 10.58
C ILE A 51 -3.24 0.55 11.59
N VAL A 52 -4.38 -0.09 11.79
CA VAL A 52 -5.37 0.26 12.80
C VAL A 52 -5.58 -0.94 13.73
N ARG A 53 -6.03 -0.69 14.95
CA ARG A 53 -6.29 -1.73 15.95
C ARG A 53 -7.77 -1.86 16.18
N ASP A 54 -8.30 -3.06 15.92
CA ASP A 54 -9.57 -3.51 16.48
C ASP A 54 -9.35 -3.80 17.97
N GLN A 55 -10.27 -3.31 18.82
CA GLN A 55 -10.24 -3.60 20.25
C GLN A 55 -10.68 -5.03 20.56
N ARG A 56 -11.27 -5.73 19.58
CA ARG A 56 -11.68 -7.13 19.71
C ARG A 56 -10.57 -8.05 19.17
N PRO A 57 -10.15 -9.07 19.94
CA PRO A 57 -9.30 -10.11 19.40
C PRO A 57 -10.07 -10.92 18.34
N SER A 58 -9.42 -11.20 17.21
CA SER A 58 -9.96 -12.08 16.17
C SER A 58 -9.13 -13.35 16.07
N ALA A 59 -9.82 -14.49 16.05
CA ALA A 59 -9.20 -15.78 15.75
C ALA A 59 -8.98 -16.00 14.24
N ILE A 60 -9.59 -15.16 13.39
CA ILE A 60 -9.54 -15.29 11.93
C ILE A 60 -8.70 -14.15 11.38
N TYR A 61 -7.59 -14.52 10.75
CA TYR A 61 -6.69 -13.60 10.09
C TYR A 61 -6.00 -14.27 8.90
N PHE A 62 -5.47 -13.44 8.02
CA PHE A 62 -4.71 -13.91 6.86
C PHE A 62 -3.22 -14.03 7.20
N SER A 63 -2.56 -15.04 6.63
CA SER A 63 -1.11 -15.13 6.60
C SER A 63 -0.56 -14.22 5.50
N LEU A 64 0.61 -13.61 5.72
CA LEU A 64 1.30 -12.82 4.70
C LEU A 64 2.28 -13.69 3.91
N LEU A 65 2.34 -13.48 2.59
CA LEU A 65 3.37 -14.04 1.71
C LEU A 65 4.22 -12.89 1.14
N PRO A 66 5.32 -12.50 1.81
CA PRO A 66 6.12 -11.34 1.43
C PRO A 66 6.98 -11.58 0.18
N ASN A 67 7.11 -12.84 -0.24
CA ASN A 67 7.94 -13.24 -1.38
C ASN A 67 7.25 -12.96 -2.71
N SER A 68 8.05 -12.71 -3.75
CA SER A 68 7.54 -12.58 -5.12
C SER A 68 7.04 -13.92 -5.66
N LEU A 69 5.96 -13.87 -6.42
CA LEU A 69 5.38 -15.02 -7.11
C LEU A 69 5.86 -15.09 -8.57
N ALA A 70 5.61 -16.22 -9.23
CA ALA A 70 5.76 -16.32 -10.66
C ALA A 70 4.69 -15.48 -11.39
N GLN A 71 5.06 -14.83 -12.49
CA GLN A 71 4.08 -14.15 -13.35
C GLN A 71 3.04 -15.14 -13.87
N GLY A 72 1.78 -14.72 -13.92
CA GLY A 72 0.63 -15.56 -14.24
C GLY A 72 0.02 -16.28 -13.03
N THR A 73 0.60 -16.15 -11.83
CA THR A 73 0.00 -16.74 -10.62
C THR A 73 -1.37 -16.10 -10.37
N ARG A 74 -2.40 -16.93 -10.21
CA ARG A 74 -3.76 -16.48 -9.94
C ARG A 74 -3.88 -15.90 -8.53
N LEU A 75 -4.55 -14.76 -8.44
CA LEU A 75 -4.84 -14.04 -7.21
C LEU A 75 -6.32 -13.70 -7.14
N TYR A 76 -6.81 -13.53 -5.92
CA TYR A 76 -8.16 -13.07 -5.60
C TYR A 76 -8.05 -11.82 -4.76
N SER A 77 -8.73 -10.77 -5.19
CA SER A 77 -8.83 -9.49 -4.50
C SER A 77 -10.19 -9.38 -3.83
N MET A 78 -10.22 -8.93 -2.59
CA MET A 78 -11.43 -8.81 -1.78
C MET A 78 -11.61 -7.37 -1.29
N GLY A 79 -12.85 -6.87 -1.26
CA GLY A 79 -13.19 -5.54 -0.76
C GLY A 79 -14.68 -5.24 -0.84
N ASN A 80 -15.09 -4.02 -0.48
CA ASN A 80 -16.50 -3.60 -0.47
C ASN A 80 -16.72 -2.44 -1.46
N PRO A 81 -16.82 -2.72 -2.78
CA PRO A 81 -16.97 -1.67 -3.79
C PRO A 81 -18.29 -0.92 -3.63
N ARG A 82 -18.23 0.41 -3.48
CA ARG A 82 -19.40 1.32 -3.38
C ARG A 82 -20.43 0.92 -2.32
N ASP A 83 -20.01 0.29 -1.23
CA ASP A 83 -20.89 -0.21 -0.16
C ASP A 83 -21.98 -1.18 -0.66
N LEU A 84 -21.73 -1.87 -1.79
CA LEU A 84 -22.65 -2.84 -2.39
C LEU A 84 -22.57 -4.23 -1.73
N GLY A 85 -21.62 -4.42 -0.82
CA GLY A 85 -21.34 -5.68 -0.14
C GLY A 85 -19.97 -6.25 -0.51
N MET A 86 -19.52 -7.19 0.31
CA MET A 86 -18.23 -7.86 0.12
C MET A 86 -18.15 -8.56 -1.24
N THR A 87 -17.15 -8.18 -2.03
CA THR A 87 -16.94 -8.66 -3.40
C THR A 87 -15.57 -9.27 -3.54
N ILE A 88 -15.47 -10.33 -4.34
CA ILE A 88 -14.21 -10.98 -4.71
C ILE A 88 -14.00 -10.85 -6.22
N ILE A 89 -12.83 -10.37 -6.62
CA ILE A 89 -12.39 -10.23 -8.02
C ILE A 89 -11.17 -11.11 -8.26
N GLU A 90 -11.24 -11.95 -9.29
CA GLU A 90 -10.11 -12.76 -9.73
C GLU A 90 -9.20 -11.98 -10.70
N GLY A 91 -7.90 -12.24 -10.64
CA GLY A 91 -6.93 -11.79 -11.64
C GLY A 91 -5.59 -12.51 -11.48
N ASN A 92 -4.57 -12.01 -12.16
CA ASN A 92 -3.24 -12.62 -12.17
C ASN A 92 -2.18 -11.64 -11.67
N TYR A 93 -1.16 -12.19 -11.00
CA TYR A 93 0.08 -11.53 -10.67
C TYR A 93 0.93 -11.35 -11.93
N ASN A 94 1.24 -10.12 -12.32
CA ASN A 94 2.06 -9.79 -13.50
C ASN A 94 3.46 -9.29 -13.14
N GLY A 95 3.92 -9.54 -11.92
CA GLY A 95 5.25 -9.11 -11.47
C GLY A 95 5.25 -7.76 -10.77
N LEU A 96 6.45 -7.35 -10.37
CA LEU A 96 6.70 -6.04 -9.77
C LEU A 96 6.94 -4.99 -10.86
N LEU A 97 6.34 -3.82 -10.67
CA LEU A 97 6.54 -2.65 -11.50
C LEU A 97 7.90 -2.01 -11.18
N LYS A 98 8.95 -2.43 -11.90
CA LYS A 98 10.33 -1.97 -11.68
C LYS A 98 10.57 -0.49 -12.00
N SER A 99 9.68 0.14 -12.77
CA SER A 99 9.77 1.57 -13.11
C SER A 99 9.14 2.48 -12.05
N SER A 100 8.42 1.91 -11.08
CA SER A 100 7.90 2.67 -9.96
C SER A 100 8.97 2.80 -8.89
N ARG A 101 9.10 4.00 -8.33
CA ARG A 101 10.01 4.26 -7.21
C ARG A 101 9.67 3.40 -5.99
N PHE A 102 8.38 3.30 -5.68
CA PHE A 102 7.87 2.42 -4.64
C PHE A 102 7.32 1.17 -5.30
N GLU A 103 7.78 0.01 -4.87
CA GLU A 103 7.42 -1.26 -5.50
C GLU A 103 5.91 -1.49 -5.46
N ARG A 104 5.33 -1.77 -6.62
CA ARG A 104 3.92 -2.15 -6.79
C ARG A 104 3.85 -3.46 -7.56
N ILE A 105 2.86 -4.28 -7.23
CA ILE A 105 2.51 -5.47 -8.01
C ILE A 105 1.54 -5.04 -9.09
N LEU A 106 1.76 -5.49 -10.32
CA LEU A 106 0.77 -5.37 -11.39
C LEU A 106 -0.24 -6.51 -11.30
N PHE A 107 -1.52 -6.18 -11.16
CA PHE A 107 -2.64 -7.11 -11.04
C PHE A 107 -3.60 -6.92 -12.23
N SER A 108 -4.08 -8.01 -12.81
CA SER A 108 -4.97 -7.96 -13.98
C SER A 108 -6.46 -7.88 -13.65
N GLY A 109 -6.86 -8.03 -12.39
CA GLY A 109 -8.27 -7.93 -12.00
C GLY A 109 -8.67 -6.48 -11.77
N SER A 110 -9.94 -6.15 -11.98
CA SER A 110 -10.45 -4.79 -11.85
C SER A 110 -10.61 -4.38 -10.38
N LEU A 111 -9.81 -3.42 -9.92
CA LEU A 111 -9.97 -2.78 -8.61
C LEU A 111 -10.82 -1.50 -8.75
N ASN A 112 -11.94 -1.46 -8.02
CA ASN A 112 -12.86 -0.32 -8.03
C ASN A 112 -12.85 0.41 -6.67
N PRO A 113 -13.21 1.71 -6.63
CA PRO A 113 -13.39 2.43 -5.37
C PRO A 113 -14.24 1.65 -4.35
N GLY A 114 -13.76 1.58 -3.11
CA GLY A 114 -14.30 0.73 -2.04
C GLY A 114 -13.53 -0.60 -1.86
N MET A 115 -12.67 -0.97 -2.80
CA MET A 115 -11.75 -2.11 -2.63
C MET A 115 -10.38 -1.73 -2.05
N SER A 116 -10.02 -0.44 -2.05
CA SER A 116 -8.76 0.05 -1.46
C SER A 116 -8.61 -0.37 -0.01
N GLY A 117 -7.41 -0.83 0.35
CA GLY A 117 -7.10 -1.35 1.68
C GLY A 117 -7.49 -2.81 1.87
N GLY A 118 -8.28 -3.39 0.96
CA GLY A 118 -8.63 -4.81 0.97
C GLY A 118 -7.46 -5.72 0.57
N PRO A 119 -7.48 -7.00 0.97
CA PRO A 119 -6.40 -7.93 0.66
C PRO A 119 -6.50 -8.48 -0.77
N ALA A 120 -5.34 -8.79 -1.35
CA ALA A 120 -5.19 -9.68 -2.49
C ALA A 120 -4.39 -10.91 -2.06
N PHE A 121 -4.94 -12.10 -2.26
CA PHE A 121 -4.40 -13.36 -1.76
C PHE A 121 -4.36 -14.45 -2.85
N ASN A 122 -3.50 -15.44 -2.67
CA ASN A 122 -3.38 -16.59 -3.56
C ASN A 122 -4.41 -17.69 -3.22
N GLN A 123 -4.39 -18.80 -3.95
CA GLN A 123 -5.29 -19.94 -3.74
C GLN A 123 -5.17 -20.61 -2.35
N HIS A 124 -4.09 -20.35 -1.61
CA HIS A 124 -3.87 -20.87 -0.25
C HIS A 124 -4.36 -19.91 0.84
N GLY A 125 -4.96 -18.78 0.47
CA GLY A 125 -5.38 -17.75 1.43
C GLY A 125 -4.22 -16.92 1.99
N GLU A 126 -3.05 -16.94 1.34
CA GLU A 126 -1.92 -16.13 1.74
C GLU A 126 -1.96 -14.77 1.03
N VAL A 127 -1.91 -13.68 1.79
CA VAL A 127 -1.96 -12.31 1.28
C VAL A 127 -0.64 -11.95 0.61
N VAL A 128 -0.75 -11.60 -0.66
CA VAL A 128 0.37 -11.22 -1.54
C VAL A 128 0.48 -9.70 -1.62
N GLY A 129 -0.62 -8.97 -1.41
CA GLY A 129 -0.61 -7.52 -1.36
C GLY A 129 -1.92 -6.89 -0.91
N VAL A 130 -1.91 -5.56 -0.84
CA VAL A 130 -3.06 -4.72 -0.47
C VAL A 130 -3.52 -3.95 -1.70
N ASN A 131 -4.81 -4.01 -1.97
CA ASN A 131 -5.45 -3.34 -3.10
C ASN A 131 -5.24 -1.83 -3.02
N VAL A 132 -4.90 -1.21 -4.15
CA VAL A 132 -4.92 0.25 -4.30
C VAL A 132 -5.71 0.60 -5.54
N THR A 133 -6.80 1.33 -5.36
CA THR A 133 -7.65 1.73 -6.48
C THR A 133 -7.11 3.02 -7.08
N THR A 134 -6.59 2.95 -8.30
CA THR A 134 -6.24 4.13 -9.11
C THR A 134 -7.41 4.44 -10.03
N GLY A 135 -7.90 5.68 -10.01
CA GLY A 135 -9.04 6.07 -10.84
C GLY A 135 -8.70 6.03 -12.33
N GLY A 136 -9.31 5.10 -13.07
CA GLY A 136 -9.54 5.27 -14.51
C GLY A 136 -8.65 4.52 -15.51
N GLU A 137 -7.74 3.64 -15.08
CA GLU A 137 -6.97 2.80 -16.01
C GLU A 137 -7.32 1.32 -15.87
N GLN A 138 -7.21 0.55 -16.97
CA GLN A 138 -7.38 -0.91 -16.98
C GLN A 138 -6.28 -1.68 -16.23
N LEU A 139 -5.40 -0.96 -15.51
CA LEU A 139 -4.30 -1.52 -14.74
C LEU A 139 -4.60 -1.35 -13.26
N SER A 140 -4.48 -2.44 -12.51
CA SER A 140 -4.66 -2.46 -11.07
C SER A 140 -3.35 -2.75 -10.37
N PHE A 141 -3.14 -2.08 -9.25
CA PHE A 141 -1.89 -2.16 -8.50
C PHE A 141 -2.14 -2.64 -7.07
N LEU A 142 -1.20 -3.43 -6.56
CA LEU A 142 -1.18 -3.84 -5.17
C LEU A 142 0.10 -3.33 -4.50
N VAL A 143 -0.01 -2.96 -3.23
CA VAL A 143 1.16 -2.79 -2.37
C VAL A 143 1.63 -4.20 -1.94
N PRO A 144 2.89 -4.59 -2.17
CA PRO A 144 3.39 -5.91 -1.80
C PRO A 144 3.24 -6.22 -0.29
N ALA A 145 2.93 -7.47 0.06
CA ALA A 145 2.79 -7.91 1.45
C ALA A 145 4.08 -7.71 2.27
N LYS A 146 5.26 -7.67 1.64
CA LYS A 146 6.50 -7.30 2.34
C LYS A 146 6.47 -5.91 2.98
N GLN A 147 5.77 -4.95 2.37
CA GLN A 147 5.63 -3.60 2.95
C GLN A 147 4.65 -3.60 4.12
N VAL A 148 3.61 -4.45 4.05
CA VAL A 148 2.72 -4.68 5.19
C VAL A 148 3.49 -5.28 6.36
N GLN A 149 4.32 -6.30 6.10
CA GLN A 149 5.16 -6.91 7.13
C GLN A 149 6.11 -5.88 7.75
N ALA A 150 6.82 -5.09 6.92
CA ALA A 150 7.71 -4.04 7.40
C ALA A 150 6.98 -3.00 8.27
N LEU A 151 5.77 -2.60 7.90
CA LEU A 151 4.95 -1.67 8.69
C LEU A 151 4.46 -2.31 9.99
N VAL A 152 4.07 -3.60 9.97
CA VAL A 152 3.70 -4.33 11.19
C VAL A 152 4.88 -4.40 12.15
N ASP A 153 6.08 -4.68 11.66
CA ASP A 153 7.28 -4.74 12.48
C ASP A 153 7.60 -3.34 13.06
N LYS A 154 7.57 -2.29 12.25
CA LYS A 154 7.69 -0.89 12.69
C LYS A 154 6.66 -0.52 13.76
N SER A 155 5.42 -1.03 13.65
CA SER A 155 4.34 -0.70 14.58
C SER A 155 4.56 -1.22 15.99
N ARG A 156 5.38 -2.27 16.17
CA ARG A 156 5.71 -2.84 17.48
C ARG A 156 6.54 -1.88 18.34
N ASP A 157 7.30 -1.00 17.69
CA ASP A 157 8.14 -0.01 18.34
C ASP A 157 7.47 1.37 18.45
N GLN A 158 6.26 1.55 17.90
CA GLN A 158 5.56 2.83 17.94
C GLN A 158 4.84 3.06 19.27
N VAL A 159 4.96 4.29 19.78
CA VAL A 159 4.29 4.75 20.99
C VAL A 159 2.85 5.12 20.65
N PRO A 160 1.84 4.60 21.38
CA PRO A 160 0.45 5.01 21.22
C PRO A 160 0.27 6.53 21.35
N GLY A 161 -0.52 7.14 20.45
CA GLY A 161 -0.76 8.59 20.45
C GLY A 161 0.30 9.42 19.71
N SER A 162 1.07 8.79 18.83
CA SER A 162 1.99 9.48 17.92
C SER A 162 1.28 10.55 17.08
N ASP A 163 1.92 11.71 16.94
CA ASP A 163 1.48 12.74 16.01
C ASP A 163 1.76 12.27 14.57
N PHE A 164 0.76 11.59 13.99
CA PHE A 164 0.82 11.06 12.62
C PHE A 164 1.00 12.17 11.59
N LYS A 165 0.50 13.38 11.83
CA LYS A 165 0.69 14.51 10.90
C LYS A 165 2.15 14.94 10.86
N ALA A 166 2.80 15.03 12.02
CA ALA A 166 4.23 15.30 12.10
C ALA A 166 5.06 14.13 11.54
N GLU A 167 4.62 12.89 11.72
CA GLU A 167 5.27 11.70 11.12
C GLU A 167 5.23 11.76 9.59
N ILE A 168 4.08 12.07 8.99
CA ILE A 168 3.94 12.27 7.54
C ILE A 168 4.95 13.30 7.03
N GLY A 169 5.03 14.46 7.70
CA GLY A 169 5.96 15.52 7.31
C GLY A 169 7.42 15.06 7.37
N ARG A 170 7.83 14.37 8.44
CA ARG A 170 9.20 13.87 8.59
C ARG A 170 9.58 12.83 7.54
N GLU A 171 8.66 11.90 7.25
CA GLU A 171 8.91 10.83 6.26
C GLU A 171 9.04 11.40 4.85
N LEU A 172 8.16 12.33 4.46
CA LEU A 172 8.22 13.00 3.15
C LEU A 172 9.49 13.83 2.96
N VAL A 173 9.92 14.58 3.98
CA VAL A 173 11.17 15.37 3.91
C VAL A 173 12.38 14.44 3.78
N ARG A 174 12.45 13.37 4.59
CA ARG A 174 13.54 12.39 4.52
C ARG A 174 13.63 11.71 3.15
N GLU A 175 12.50 11.34 2.58
CA GLU A 175 12.45 10.73 1.25
C GLU A 175 12.86 11.72 0.15
N ALA A 176 12.44 12.98 0.26
CA ALA A 176 12.85 14.04 -0.65
C ALA A 176 14.37 14.27 -0.58
N GLU A 177 14.95 14.39 0.61
CA GLU A 177 16.40 14.54 0.78
C GLU A 177 17.17 13.34 0.20
N SER A 178 16.71 12.12 0.51
CA SER A 178 17.33 10.89 -0.02
C SER A 178 17.28 10.85 -1.55
N PHE A 179 16.16 11.28 -2.14
CA PHE A 179 16.04 11.40 -3.60
C PHE A 179 17.09 12.31 -4.22
N TYR A 180 17.26 13.50 -3.66
CA TYR A 180 18.20 14.47 -4.20
C TYR A 180 19.64 13.98 -4.05
N LEU A 181 19.99 13.43 -2.88
CA LEU A 181 21.32 12.90 -2.61
C LEU A 181 21.70 11.71 -3.50
N GLU A 182 20.77 10.79 -3.75
CA GLU A 182 20.99 9.69 -4.70
C GLU A 182 21.27 10.24 -6.10
N ARG A 183 20.52 11.26 -6.52
CA ARG A 183 20.63 11.82 -7.87
C ARG A 183 21.91 12.63 -8.09
N GLU A 184 22.38 13.35 -7.08
CA GLU A 184 23.67 14.04 -7.13
C GLU A 184 24.84 13.09 -7.35
N ARG A 185 24.69 11.82 -6.93
CA ARG A 185 25.73 10.79 -7.04
C ARG A 185 25.62 9.97 -8.33
N GLU A 186 24.50 10.04 -9.05
CA GLU A 186 24.35 9.31 -10.31
C GLU A 186 25.11 10.01 -11.46
N PRO A 187 26.01 9.30 -12.17
CA PRO A 187 26.69 9.89 -13.31
C PRO A 187 25.70 10.13 -14.45
N TRP A 188 25.88 11.26 -15.14
CA TRP A 188 25.11 11.57 -16.34
C TRP A 188 25.18 10.43 -17.35
N ARG A 189 24.01 9.82 -17.65
CA ARG A 189 23.90 8.85 -18.72
C ARG A 189 24.04 9.58 -20.05
N ARG A 190 24.91 9.07 -20.92
CA ARG A 190 25.12 9.62 -22.26
C ARG A 190 24.68 8.58 -23.29
N GLU A 191 24.05 9.04 -24.35
CA GLU A 191 23.68 8.26 -25.52
C GLU A 191 24.38 8.84 -26.75
N ARG A 192 24.81 7.96 -27.66
CA ARG A 192 25.51 8.37 -28.87
C ARG A 192 24.49 8.59 -29.99
N PHE A 193 24.51 9.77 -30.60
CA PHE A 193 23.67 10.14 -31.73
C PHE A 193 24.58 10.56 -32.91
N GLY A 194 24.92 9.60 -33.77
CA GLY A 194 25.98 9.77 -34.77
C GLY A 194 27.34 9.96 -34.11
N GLU A 195 28.00 11.10 -34.40
CA GLU A 195 29.28 11.50 -33.78
C GLU A 195 29.11 12.25 -32.45
N LEU A 196 27.88 12.62 -32.08
CA LEU A 196 27.60 13.40 -30.87
C LEU A 196 27.31 12.47 -29.68
N LEU A 197 27.75 12.90 -28.49
CA LEU A 197 27.35 12.31 -27.21
C LEU A 197 26.35 13.25 -26.54
N LEU A 198 25.09 12.85 -26.48
CA LEU A 198 24.02 13.61 -25.87
C LEU A 198 23.71 13.07 -24.46
N PRO A 199 23.35 13.93 -23.49
CA PRO A 199 22.75 13.48 -22.24
C PRO A 199 21.44 12.72 -22.53
N ARG A 200 21.25 11.58 -21.86
CA ARG A 200 19.99 10.79 -21.87
C ARG A 200 19.11 11.20 -20.68
N ASP A 201 17.88 10.68 -20.63
CA ASP A 201 16.96 10.78 -19.48
C ASP A 201 17.70 10.69 -18.14
N LEU A 202 17.40 11.65 -17.27
CA LEU A 202 18.04 11.81 -15.96
C LEU A 202 17.83 10.60 -15.05
N SER A 203 16.72 9.87 -15.21
CA SER A 203 16.41 8.64 -14.47
C SER A 203 15.26 7.87 -15.13
N PRO A 204 15.21 6.52 -15.08
CA PRO A 204 14.03 5.75 -15.48
C PRO A 204 12.72 6.15 -14.77
N ALA A 205 12.83 6.78 -13.59
CA ALA A 205 11.71 7.25 -12.78
C ALA A 205 11.22 8.66 -13.16
N LEU A 206 11.98 9.40 -13.99
CA LEU A 206 11.62 10.74 -14.47
C LEU A 206 11.51 10.70 -15.98
N LYS A 207 10.28 10.54 -16.47
CA LYS A 207 9.98 10.71 -17.90
C LYS A 207 9.63 12.18 -18.13
N CYS A 208 10.40 12.84 -19.00
CA CYS A 208 10.11 14.19 -19.48
C CYS A 208 9.03 14.17 -20.56
#